data_AF-A0A6A5UUE9-F1
#
_entry.id   AF-A0A6A5UUE9-F1
#
_cell.length_a   1.000
_cell.length_b   1.000
_cell.length_c   1.000
_cell.angle_alpha   90.00
_cell.angle_beta   90.00
_cell.angle_gamma   90.00
#
_symmetry.space_group_name_H-M   'P 1'
#
loop_
_entity.id
_entity.type
_entity.pdbx_description
1 polymer ?
#
loop_
_entity_poly.entity_id
_entity_poly.type
_entity_poly.pdbx_seq_one_letter_code
_entity_poly.pdbx_strand_id
1 'polypeptide(L)' 'MANCRYGFSYCGKTLLNVGNYENDIKKALSARGQPTDAAHILYSLFNCDGFLDGSIQFIQYCGTGGCIDAGAGNDDKCTA' A
#
# COMPACT_ATOMS: atom_id res chain seq x y z
N MET A 1 -10.90 9.90 -10.14
CA MET A 1 -10.16 9.14 -9.12
C MET A 1 -8.70 9.10 -9.53
N ALA A 2 -7.77 9.30 -8.59
CA ALA A 2 -6.36 9.04 -8.83
C ALA A 2 -6.09 7.57 -8.46
N ASN A 3 -5.53 6.82 -9.40
CA ASN A 3 -5.09 5.46 -9.15
C ASN A 3 -3.60 5.48 -8.83
N CYS A 4 -3.12 4.47 -8.10
CA CYS A 4 -1.71 4.20 -7.95
C CYS A 4 -1.06 4.02 -9.34
N ARG A 5 0.21 4.39 -9.46
CA ARG A 5 0.95 4.23 -10.72
C ARG A 5 1.43 2.80 -10.84
N TYR A 6 1.09 2.13 -11.95
CA TYR A 6 1.52 0.76 -12.21
C TYR A 6 3.04 0.61 -12.08
N GLY A 7 3.45 -0.43 -11.36
CA GLY A 7 4.85 -0.77 -11.09
C GLY A 7 5.48 0.01 -9.94
N PHE A 8 4.73 0.91 -9.28
CA PHE A 8 5.22 1.63 -8.11
C PHE A 8 4.74 1.01 -6.80
N SER A 9 5.61 1.07 -5.80
CA SER A 9 5.31 0.68 -4.42
C SER A 9 4.81 1.87 -3.61
N TYR A 10 3.77 1.63 -2.82
CA TYR A 10 3.12 2.63 -1.97
C TYR A 10 2.88 2.07 -0.57
N CYS A 11 3.13 2.88 0.44
CA CYS A 11 2.66 2.64 1.79
C CYS A 11 1.14 2.72 1.81
N GLY A 12 0.49 1.90 2.63
CA GLY A 12 -0.96 1.96 2.72
C GLY A 12 -1.47 3.34 3.18
N LYS A 13 -0.74 4.06 4.04
CA LYS A 13 -1.04 5.47 4.35
C LYS A 13 -1.04 6.39 3.11
N THR A 14 -0.11 6.17 2.17
CA THR A 14 0.01 6.94 0.93
C THR A 14 -1.15 6.62 0.00
N LEU A 15 -1.50 5.34 -0.14
CA LEU A 15 -2.65 4.90 -0.92
C LEU A 15 -3.97 5.50 -0.40
N LEU A 16 -4.17 5.55 0.92
CA LEU A 16 -5.33 6.21 1.52
C LEU A 16 -5.39 7.71 1.24
N ASN A 17 -4.24 8.38 1.09
CA ASN A 17 -4.18 9.79 0.69
C ASN A 17 -4.41 9.99 -0.81
N VAL A 18 -3.99 9.04 -1.65
CA VAL A 18 -4.22 9.07 -3.10
C VAL A 18 -5.70 8.90 -3.43
N GLY A 19 -6.40 8.00 -2.73
CA GLY A 19 -7.80 7.73 -3.00
C GLY A 19 -8.40 6.67 -2.08
N ASN A 20 -9.49 6.06 -2.55
CA ASN A 20 -10.33 5.19 -1.74
C ASN A 20 -9.82 3.73 -1.72
N TYR A 21 -8.56 3.55 -1.34
CA TYR A 21 -7.84 2.28 -1.36
C TYR A 21 -8.07 1.39 -0.12
N GLU A 22 -8.80 1.87 0.88
CA GLU A 22 -8.97 1.16 2.16
C GLU A 22 -9.49 -0.27 1.99
N ASN A 23 -10.50 -0.45 1.14
CA ASN A 23 -11.08 -1.77 0.89
C ASN A 23 -10.12 -2.70 0.16
N ASP A 24 -9.36 -2.18 -0.81
CA ASP A 24 -8.40 -2.98 -1.57
C ASP A 24 -7.19 -3.37 -0.71
N ILE A 25 -6.76 -2.48 0.19
CA ILE A 25 -5.73 -2.77 1.19
C ILE A 25 -6.20 -3.92 2.09
N LYS A 26 -7.41 -3.83 2.65
CA LYS A 26 -7.98 -4.88 3.51
C LYS A 26 -8.09 -6.21 2.77
N LYS A 27 -8.52 -6.20 1.50
CA LYS A 27 -8.57 -7.40 0.66
C LYS A 27 -7.18 -7.99 0.42
N ALA A 28 -6.19 -7.16 0.06
CA ALA A 28 -4.82 -7.60 -0.19
C ALA A 28 -4.17 -8.21 1.06
N LEU A 29 -4.37 -7.59 2.23
CA LEU A 29 -3.93 -8.13 3.53
C LEU A 29 -4.62 -9.47 3.84
N SER A 30 -5.95 -9.51 3.73
CA SER A 30 -6.74 -10.72 4.01
C SER A 30 -6.38 -11.88 3.08
N ALA A 31 -6.15 -11.60 1.80
CA ALA A 31 -5.72 -12.58 0.81
C ALA A 31 -4.36 -13.22 1.14
N ARG A 32 -3.54 -12.54 1.94
CA ARG A 32 -2.23 -13.01 2.41
C ARG A 32 -2.26 -13.45 3.88
N GLY A 33 -3.45 -13.57 4.47
CA GLY A 33 -3.64 -13.97 5.87
C GLY A 33 -3.09 -12.96 6.88
N GLN A 34 -2.91 -11.70 6.48
CA GLN A 34 -2.45 -10.64 7.36
C GLN A 34 -3.62 -10.00 8.12
N PRO A 35 -3.38 -9.50 9.35
CA PRO A 35 -4.33 -8.66 10.05
C PRO A 35 -4.71 -7.42 9.22
N THR A 36 -5.96 -6.97 9.37
CA THR A 36 -6.49 -5.76 8.73
C THR A 36 -6.67 -4.61 9.72
N ASP A 37 -5.87 -4.61 10.79
CA ASP A 37 -5.85 -3.49 11.74
C ASP A 37 -5.21 -2.24 11.15
N ALA A 38 -5.40 -1.11 11.83
CA ALA A 38 -4.89 0.18 11.37
C ALA A 38 -3.38 0.19 11.17
N ALA A 39 -2.59 -0.57 11.93
CA ALA A 39 -1.15 -0.60 11.76
C ALA A 39 -0.77 -1.32 10.46
N HIS A 40 -1.37 -2.47 10.18
CA HIS A 40 -1.17 -3.18 8.91
C HIS A 40 -1.69 -2.38 7.72
N ILE A 41 -2.82 -1.68 7.87
CA ILE A 41 -3.33 -0.80 6.81
C ILE A 41 -2.37 0.36 6.55
N LEU A 42 -1.85 1.03 7.59
CA LEU A 42 -1.05 2.25 7.42
C LEU A 42 0.41 1.99 7.07
N TYR A 43 1.00 0.93 7.65
CA TYR A 43 2.44 0.67 7.61
C TYR A 43 2.82 -0.61 6.84
N SER A 44 1.91 -1.14 6.02
CA SER A 44 2.29 -2.14 5.02
C SER A 44 2.66 -1.49 3.70
N LEU A 45 3.56 -2.17 2.99
CA LEU A 45 3.98 -1.84 1.64
C LEU A 45 3.16 -2.64 0.63
N PHE A 46 2.62 -1.94 -0.35
CA PHE A 46 1.83 -2.51 -1.43
C PHE A 46 2.44 -2.13 -2.77
N ASN A 47 2.44 -3.06 -3.73
CA ASN A 47 2.81 -2.76 -5.10
C ASN A 47 1.56 -2.53 -5.95
N CYS A 48 1.57 -1.48 -6.75
CA CYS A 48 0.50 -1.22 -7.70
C CYS A 48 0.65 -2.11 -8.94
N ASP A 49 -0.17 -3.13 -9.03
CA ASP A 49 -0.17 -4.12 -10.12
C ASP A 49 -1.32 -3.89 -11.12
N GLY A 50 -2.24 -2.98 -10.83
CA GLY A 50 -3.33 -2.63 -11.74
C GLY A 50 -2.94 -1.61 -12.79
N PHE A 51 -2.71 -2.07 -14.02
CA PHE A 51 -2.44 -1.17 -15.16
C PHE A 51 -3.62 -0.26 -15.51
N LEU A 52 -4.86 -0.70 -15.27
CA LEU A 52 -6.10 0.04 -15.61
C LEU A 52 -7.02 0.26 -14.40
N ASP A 53 -7.10 -0.72 -13.50
CA ASP A 53 -7.98 -0.73 -12.33
C ASP A 53 -7.29 -0.22 -11.07
N GLY A 54 -5.97 -0.08 -11.09
CA GLY A 54 -5.19 0.35 -9.93
C GLY A 54 -5.16 -0.69 -8.80
N SER A 55 -5.37 -1.98 -9.11
CA SER A 55 -5.19 -3.09 -8.16
C SER A 55 -3.85 -3.02 -7.43
N ILE A 56 -3.87 -3.36 -6.14
CA ILE A 56 -2.69 -3.39 -5.29
C ILE A 56 -2.43 -4.81 -4.78
N GLN A 57 -1.15 -5.14 -4.63
CA GLN A 57 -0.69 -6.40 -4.08
C GLN A 57 0.09 -6.14 -2.81
N PHE A 58 -0.20 -6.89 -1.75
CA PHE A 58 0.55 -6.80 -0.51
C PHE A 58 1.96 -7.39 -0.71
N ILE A 59 2.97 -6.57 -0.40
CA ILE A 59 4.38 -6.98 -0.47
C ILE A 59 4.84 -7.44 0.91
N GLN A 60 4.82 -6.54 1.89
CA GLN A 60 5.25 -6.83 3.26
C GLN A 60 4.69 -5.82 4.27
N TYR A 61 4.62 -6.22 5.53
CA TYR A 61 4.37 -5.30 6.64
C TYR A 61 5.70 -4.71 7.13
N CYS A 62 5.82 -3.39 7.18
CA CYS A 62 7.05 -2.72 7.60
C CYS A 62 7.18 -2.53 9.12
N GLY A 63 6.15 -2.88 9.90
CA GLY A 63 6.08 -2.52 11.32
C GLY A 63 5.54 -1.10 11.55
N THR A 64 5.06 -0.83 12.76
CA THR A 64 4.47 0.47 13.13
C THR A 64 5.45 1.61 12.91
N GLY A 65 5.14 2.50 11.97
CA GLY A 65 6.02 3.63 11.59
C GLY A 65 7.15 3.28 10.62
N GLY A 66 7.31 2.02 10.22
CA GLY A 66 8.41 1.57 9.36
C GLY A 66 8.22 1.80 7.86
N CYS A 67 7.03 2.23 7.43
CA CYS A 67 6.76 2.54 6.02
C CYS A 67 7.02 4.01 5.71
N ILE A 68 8.06 4.28 4.90
CA ILE A 68 8.50 5.61 4.51
C ILE A 68 8.01 5.94 3.11
N ASP A 69 7.36 7.11 3.02
CA ASP A 69 6.97 7.73 1.77
C ASP A 69 8.21 8.32 1.09
N ALA A 70 8.53 7.85 -0.12
CA ALA A 70 9.70 8.31 -0.87
C ALA A 70 9.43 9.57 -1.71
N GLY A 71 8.22 10.12 -1.62
CA GLY A 71 7.77 11.31 -2.32
C GLY A 71 7.21 11.02 -3.72
N ALA A 72 6.57 12.02 -4.30
CA ALA A 72 5.89 11.92 -5.58
C ALA A 72 6.83 11.45 -6.70
N GLY A 73 6.55 10.26 -7.25
CA GLY A 73 7.32 9.67 -8.34
C GLY A 73 8.44 8.74 -7.92
N ASN A 74 8.56 8.43 -6.62
CA ASN A 74 9.45 7.40 -6.10
C ASN A 74 8.66 6.27 -5.44
N ASP A 75 9.29 5.10 -5.32
CA ASP A 75 8.74 3.95 -4.61
C ASP A 75 8.86 4.11 -3.09
N ASP A 76 7.74 3.99 -2.40
CA ASP A 76 7.72 3.89 -0.95
C ASP A 76 8.49 2.64 -0.51
N LYS A 77 9.06 2.70 0.70
CA LYS A 77 9.94 1.64 1.18
C LYS A 77 9.76 1.38 2.66
N CYS A 78 9.92 0.12 3.04
CA CYS A 78 10.11 -0.23 4.44
C CYS A 78 11.53 0.12 4.88
N THR A 79 11.68 0.81 6.00
CA THR A 79 12.96 0.89 6.70
C THR A 79 12.94 -0.09 7.85
N ALA A 80 13.78 -1.11 7.75
CA ALA A 80 14.07 -2.01 8.86
C ALA A 80 14.95 -1.30 9.91
#